data_AF-A0A838JJZ2-F1
#
_entry.id   AF-A0A838JJZ2-F1
#
_cell.length_a   1.000
_cell.length_b   1.000
_cell.length_c   1.000
_cell.angle_alpha   90.00
_cell.angle_beta   90.00
_cell.angle_gamma   90.00
#
_symmetry.space_group_name_H-M   'P 1'
#
loop_
_entity.id
_entity.type
_entity.pdbx_description
1 polymer ?
#
loop_
_entity_poly.entity_id
_entity_poly.type
_entity_poly.pdbx_seq_one_letter_code
_entity_poly.pdbx_strand_id
1 'polypeptide(L)'
;VLPREQFRFQATTRRGGRVRAIIPLGKLWMNGSTLRVRFLGGSAAERATAREQALWWSEHANLKFTFGDAQDAEIRIAFNRDDGAWSYIGTDCKSIALNEPTMNLGFLDGGTAAHEFGHAIGLAHEHQNPAGGIEWNEEVVIKEMSGPPNFWPAQQTRHNILHKYTVDQIRGTQFDPHSIMLYFFPGTWTKSGIGTKANEVLSALDKAYIAGAQAYPKSAPTVADAIALQVNAKTRTQASIGKAGEEDLYKFKVTAGGRHVLDTRGPTDVMIKLFGPDSQTNVIDEDDDSGIDTNARLVADLIPGVYYAQVRHYNRASGIGNYSVKVRKL
;
A
#
# COMPACT_ATOMS: atom_id res chain seq x y z
N VAL A 1 23.75 -22.83 15.59
CA VAL A 1 22.62 -22.20 16.31
C VAL A 1 22.62 -20.74 15.91
N LEU A 2 21.71 -20.34 15.02
CA LEU A 2 21.58 -18.93 14.63
C LEU A 2 21.03 -18.12 15.82
N PRO A 3 21.40 -16.83 15.97
CA PRO A 3 20.90 -16.01 17.07
C PRO A 3 19.36 -16.01 17.11
N ARG A 4 18.77 -16.12 18.30
CA ARG A 4 17.30 -16.07 18.51
C ARG A 4 16.63 -14.85 17.86
N GLU A 5 17.40 -13.80 17.62
CA GLU A 5 17.00 -12.54 16.99
C GLU A 5 16.65 -12.70 15.51
N GLN A 6 17.28 -13.64 14.80
CA GLN A 6 16.98 -13.93 13.37
C GLN A 6 15.67 -14.70 13.17
N PHE A 7 15.06 -15.22 14.25
CA PHE A 7 13.74 -15.87 14.25
C PHE A 7 12.63 -14.95 14.75
N ARG A 8 12.92 -13.67 15.01
CA ARG A 8 11.92 -12.64 15.26
C ARG A 8 11.35 -12.20 13.92
N PHE A 9 10.44 -13.00 13.38
CA PHE A 9 9.71 -12.61 12.19
C PHE A 9 9.02 -11.29 12.47
N GLN A 10 9.19 -10.36 11.55
CA GLN A 10 8.31 -9.20 11.50
C GLN A 10 6.88 -9.74 11.35
N ALA A 11 5.93 -9.16 12.07
CA ALA A 11 4.53 -9.51 11.88
C ALA A 11 3.97 -8.58 10.82
N THR A 12 2.93 -8.99 10.10
CA THR A 12 2.11 -8.03 9.36
C THR A 12 0.72 -8.07 9.98
N THR A 13 0.32 -7.00 10.64
CA THR A 13 -1.03 -6.88 11.20
C THR A 13 -2.01 -6.48 10.11
N ARG A 14 -3.16 -7.15 10.06
CA ARG A 14 -4.27 -6.86 9.14
C ARG A 14 -5.62 -7.19 9.77
N ARG A 15 -6.65 -6.47 9.36
CA ARG A 15 -8.05 -6.80 9.67
C ARG A 15 -8.74 -7.28 8.39
N GLY A 16 -9.21 -8.53 8.38
CA GLY A 16 -10.12 -9.09 7.36
C GLY A 16 -9.71 -8.87 5.90
N GLY A 17 -8.70 -9.58 5.41
CA GLY A 17 -8.37 -9.59 3.98
C GLY A 17 -7.02 -10.26 3.68
N ARG A 18 -7.02 -11.23 2.76
CA ARG A 18 -5.84 -12.02 2.33
C ARG A 18 -4.65 -11.13 1.92
N VAL A 19 -3.43 -11.59 2.23
CA VAL A 19 -2.19 -10.78 2.26
C VAL A 19 -1.21 -11.21 1.24
N ARG A 20 -0.71 -10.25 0.42
CA ARG A 20 0.13 -10.27 -0.82
C ARG A 20 1.57 -9.82 -0.57
N ALA A 21 2.47 -9.90 -1.55
CA ALA A 21 3.85 -9.43 -1.49
C ALA A 21 4.53 -9.24 -2.84
N ILE A 22 4.57 -8.00 -3.31
CA ILE A 22 3.80 -7.51 -4.45
C ILE A 22 2.81 -6.48 -3.89
N ILE A 23 2.65 -5.33 -4.56
CA ILE A 23 1.57 -4.39 -4.29
C ILE A 23 0.22 -5.13 -4.32
N PRO A 24 -0.47 -5.30 -3.17
CA PRO A 24 -1.84 -5.76 -3.18
C PRO A 24 -2.69 -4.71 -3.93
N LEU A 25 -3.48 -5.16 -4.90
CA LEU A 25 -4.39 -4.28 -5.64
C LEU A 25 -5.24 -3.46 -4.66
N GLY A 26 -5.29 -2.14 -4.88
CA GLY A 26 -6.09 -1.21 -4.07
C GLY A 26 -5.44 -0.70 -2.78
N LYS A 27 -4.21 -1.14 -2.43
CA LYS A 27 -3.54 -0.71 -1.18
C LYS A 27 -2.58 0.47 -1.34
N LEU A 28 -2.27 0.87 -2.57
CA LEU A 28 -1.42 2.04 -2.81
C LEU A 28 -2.10 3.32 -2.35
N TRP A 29 -1.27 4.23 -1.87
CA TRP A 29 -1.63 5.64 -1.73
C TRP A 29 -1.81 6.27 -3.11
N MET A 30 -2.46 7.44 -3.17
CA MET A 30 -2.46 8.22 -4.40
C MET A 30 -1.05 8.67 -4.74
N ASN A 31 -0.63 8.53 -6.00
CA ASN A 31 0.69 8.95 -6.44
C ASN A 31 0.92 10.46 -6.19
N GLY A 32 2.12 10.82 -5.72
CA GLY A 32 2.46 12.20 -5.33
C GLY A 32 2.03 12.59 -3.91
N SER A 33 1.38 11.69 -3.16
CA SER A 33 0.92 12.00 -1.80
C SER A 33 2.05 12.34 -0.85
N THR A 34 1.74 13.20 0.12
CA THR A 34 2.55 13.42 1.32
C THR A 34 1.90 12.72 2.50
N LEU A 35 2.55 11.69 3.03
CA LEU A 35 2.08 10.90 4.17
C LEU A 35 2.61 11.51 5.46
N ARG A 36 1.73 11.74 6.43
CA ARG A 36 2.14 12.21 7.77
C ARG A 36 2.55 11.02 8.61
N VAL A 37 3.66 11.19 9.31
CA VAL A 37 4.24 10.18 10.18
C VAL A 37 4.35 10.75 11.59
N ARG A 38 3.76 10.04 12.57
CA ARG A 38 3.83 10.40 13.98
C ARG A 38 4.53 9.31 14.77
N PHE A 39 5.44 9.69 15.67
CA PHE A 39 6.07 8.77 16.61
C PHE A 39 5.29 8.73 17.93
N LEU A 40 4.93 7.52 18.37
CA LEU A 40 4.27 7.21 19.64
C LEU A 40 5.30 6.70 20.65
N GLY A 41 6.35 7.49 20.91
CA GLY A 41 7.49 7.09 21.75
C GLY A 41 8.79 6.98 20.96
N GLY A 42 9.73 6.15 21.41
CA GLY A 42 11.06 6.00 20.83
C GLY A 42 12.04 7.12 21.22
N SER A 43 13.31 6.74 21.36
CA SER A 43 14.45 7.63 21.57
C SER A 43 14.76 8.48 20.33
N ALA A 44 15.58 9.51 20.51
CA ALA A 44 16.01 10.36 19.39
C ALA A 44 16.72 9.56 18.29
N ALA A 45 17.54 8.58 18.67
CA ALA A 45 18.25 7.71 17.73
C ALA A 45 17.27 6.81 16.95
N GLU A 46 16.34 6.14 17.63
CA GLU A 46 15.35 5.27 16.98
C GLU A 46 14.49 6.04 15.97
N ARG A 47 14.05 7.25 16.35
CA ARG A 47 13.31 8.14 15.44
C ARG A 47 14.15 8.64 14.28
N ALA A 48 15.46 8.86 14.47
CA ALA A 48 16.35 9.29 13.40
C ALA A 48 16.54 8.17 12.35
N THR A 49 16.79 6.94 12.80
CA THR A 49 16.89 5.77 11.92
C THR A 49 15.60 5.52 11.13
N ALA A 50 14.43 5.60 11.81
CA ALA A 50 13.15 5.45 11.13
C ALA A 50 12.92 6.52 10.04
N ARG A 51 13.32 7.78 10.29
CA ARG A 51 13.25 8.86 9.30
C ARG A 51 14.16 8.59 8.11
N GLU A 52 15.43 8.28 8.38
CA GLU A 52 16.42 8.03 7.35
C GLU A 52 15.96 6.92 6.39
N GLN A 53 15.57 5.78 6.95
CA GLN A 53 15.17 4.62 6.16
C GLN A 53 13.82 4.77 5.45
N ALA A 54 12.91 5.59 5.98
CA ALA A 54 11.71 5.99 5.24
C ALA A 54 12.08 6.76 3.96
N LEU A 55 13.08 7.63 4.04
CA LEU A 55 13.49 8.47 2.91
C LEU A 55 14.15 7.69 1.78
N TRP A 56 14.72 6.50 2.04
CA TRP A 56 15.20 5.59 1.00
C TRP A 56 14.11 5.28 -0.03
N TRP A 57 12.85 5.16 0.40
CA TRP A 57 11.73 4.97 -0.51
C TRP A 57 11.38 6.24 -1.29
N SER A 58 11.34 7.41 -0.64
CA SER A 58 11.03 8.70 -1.29
C SER A 58 12.05 9.13 -2.36
N GLU A 59 13.28 8.60 -2.31
CA GLU A 59 14.26 8.78 -3.38
C GLU A 59 13.82 8.16 -4.72
N HIS A 60 12.98 7.13 -4.68
CA HIS A 60 12.55 6.39 -5.87
C HIS A 60 11.04 6.53 -6.14
N ALA A 61 10.23 6.39 -5.09
CA ALA A 61 8.78 6.57 -5.13
C ALA A 61 8.41 8.05 -5.19
N ASN A 62 7.36 8.39 -5.93
CA ASN A 62 6.71 9.69 -5.86
C ASN A 62 5.79 9.78 -4.63
N LEU A 63 6.37 9.57 -3.45
CA LEU A 63 5.74 9.76 -2.15
C LEU A 63 6.66 10.60 -1.28
N LYS A 64 6.07 11.42 -0.42
CA LYS A 64 6.81 12.21 0.58
C LYS A 64 6.37 11.80 1.98
N PHE A 65 7.28 11.86 2.93
CA PHE A 65 6.97 11.68 4.34
C PHE A 65 7.16 13.00 5.09
N THR A 66 6.18 13.35 5.92
CA THR A 66 6.27 14.50 6.82
C THR A 66 6.18 14.02 8.25
N PHE A 67 7.23 14.22 9.02
CA PHE A 67 7.31 13.77 10.40
C PHE A 67 6.84 14.87 11.34
N GLY A 68 5.85 14.56 12.17
CA GLY A 68 5.26 15.52 13.11
C GLY A 68 4.47 14.83 14.21
N ASP A 69 3.51 15.55 14.77
CA ASP A 69 2.68 15.13 15.91
C ASP A 69 1.18 15.10 15.60
N ALA A 70 0.80 15.25 14.32
CA ALA A 70 -0.59 15.18 13.86
C ALA A 70 -1.29 13.92 14.37
N GLN A 71 -2.38 14.12 15.13
CA GLN A 71 -3.08 13.00 15.78
C GLN A 71 -3.67 12.00 14.77
N ASP A 72 -4.08 12.52 13.61
CA ASP A 72 -4.64 11.77 12.49
C ASP A 72 -3.60 11.39 11.43
N ALA A 73 -2.31 11.36 11.79
CA ALA A 73 -1.25 10.94 10.88
C ALA A 73 -1.54 9.55 10.28
N GLU A 74 -1.31 9.40 8.98
CA GLU A 74 -1.52 8.13 8.26
C GLU A 74 -0.65 7.02 8.84
N ILE A 75 0.61 7.32 9.16
CA ILE A 75 1.56 6.37 9.73
C ILE A 75 1.85 6.76 11.18
N ARG A 76 1.62 5.84 12.13
CA ARG A 76 1.79 6.06 13.56
C ARG A 76 2.69 4.95 14.12
N ILE A 77 3.89 5.32 14.54
CA ILE A 77 4.99 4.39 14.82
C ILE A 77 5.20 4.25 16.32
N ALA A 78 4.97 3.07 16.86
CA ALA A 78 5.37 2.68 18.21
C ALA A 78 6.80 2.05 18.20
N PHE A 79 7.41 1.95 19.38
CA PHE A 79 8.73 1.34 19.59
C PHE A 79 8.68 0.32 20.73
N ASN A 80 7.63 -0.49 20.75
CA ASN A 80 7.44 -1.52 21.78
C ASN A 80 8.36 -2.72 21.48
N ARG A 81 9.36 -2.93 22.33
CA ARG A 81 10.35 -4.01 22.20
C ARG A 81 9.74 -5.41 22.31
N ASP A 82 8.59 -5.53 22.97
CA ASP A 82 7.90 -6.81 23.20
C ASP A 82 6.90 -7.15 22.08
N ASP A 83 6.71 -6.26 21.12
CA ASP A 83 5.70 -6.38 20.05
C ASP A 83 6.32 -6.47 18.65
N GLY A 84 7.58 -6.92 18.56
CA GLY A 84 8.28 -7.17 17.30
C GLY A 84 8.42 -5.93 16.40
N ALA A 85 8.64 -6.14 15.10
CA ALA A 85 8.54 -5.08 14.10
C ALA A 85 7.45 -5.45 13.10
N TRP A 86 6.58 -4.49 12.76
CA TRP A 86 5.43 -4.72 11.90
C TRP A 86 4.84 -3.41 11.37
N SER A 87 4.06 -3.52 10.30
CA SER A 87 3.35 -2.39 9.69
C SER A 87 2.07 -2.86 9.00
N TYR A 88 1.01 -2.07 9.06
CA TYR A 88 -0.15 -2.25 8.20
C TYR A 88 0.21 -1.87 6.75
N ILE A 89 -0.49 -2.45 5.79
CA ILE A 89 -0.11 -2.33 4.39
C ILE A 89 -0.83 -1.19 3.68
N GLY A 90 -0.05 -0.19 3.28
CA GLY A 90 -0.54 0.92 2.48
C GLY A 90 -1.71 1.64 3.14
N THR A 91 -2.80 1.81 2.38
CA THR A 91 -4.02 2.48 2.85
C THR A 91 -4.76 1.76 3.97
N ASP A 92 -4.39 0.52 4.34
CA ASP A 92 -4.96 -0.17 5.51
C ASP A 92 -4.69 0.59 6.82
N CYS A 93 -3.59 1.34 6.88
CA CYS A 93 -3.27 2.25 7.99
C CYS A 93 -4.41 3.21 8.35
N LYS A 94 -5.27 3.55 7.39
CA LYS A 94 -6.40 4.46 7.57
C LYS A 94 -7.57 3.85 8.35
N SER A 95 -7.66 2.53 8.39
CA SER A 95 -8.75 1.83 9.08
C SER A 95 -8.46 1.62 10.58
N ILE A 96 -7.29 2.05 11.04
CA ILE A 96 -6.80 1.86 12.39
C ILE A 96 -7.16 3.08 13.24
N ALA A 97 -7.60 2.83 14.48
CA ALA A 97 -7.98 3.89 15.41
C ALA A 97 -6.84 4.89 15.61
N LEU A 98 -7.18 6.18 15.76
CA LEU A 98 -6.19 7.27 15.79
C LEU A 98 -5.25 7.21 17.01
N ASN A 99 -5.66 6.53 18.08
CA ASN A 99 -4.88 6.30 19.28
C ASN A 99 -4.04 5.01 19.23
N GLU A 100 -4.13 4.23 18.15
CA GLU A 100 -3.38 2.98 17.97
C GLU A 100 -2.24 3.16 16.95
N PRO A 101 -1.11 2.45 17.12
CA PRO A 101 -0.04 2.43 16.13
C PRO A 101 -0.50 1.76 14.83
N THR A 102 0.00 2.25 13.69
CA THR A 102 -0.08 1.57 12.39
C THR A 102 1.21 0.89 11.99
N MET A 103 2.26 1.08 12.79
CA MET A 103 3.55 0.44 12.66
C MET A 103 4.17 0.31 14.05
N ASN A 104 4.91 -0.77 14.30
CA ASN A 104 5.78 -0.90 15.45
C ASN A 104 7.21 -1.21 14.99
N LEU A 105 8.18 -0.55 15.60
CA LEU A 105 9.61 -0.78 15.39
C LEU A 105 10.23 -1.21 16.71
N GLY A 106 9.91 -2.43 17.15
CA GLY A 106 10.48 -3.02 18.38
C GLY A 106 11.97 -3.35 18.29
N PHE A 107 12.53 -3.32 17.09
CA PHE A 107 13.97 -3.33 16.84
C PHE A 107 14.24 -2.59 15.51
N LEU A 108 15.49 -2.16 15.32
CA LEU A 108 15.90 -1.30 14.19
C LEU A 108 17.21 -1.78 13.55
N ASP A 109 17.54 -3.06 13.72
CA ASP A 109 18.76 -3.63 13.17
C ASP A 109 18.68 -3.67 11.64
N GLY A 110 19.80 -3.33 10.98
CA GLY A 110 19.90 -3.34 9.52
C GLY A 110 18.82 -2.46 8.83
N GLY A 111 18.14 -3.03 7.83
CA GLY A 111 17.10 -2.36 7.03
C GLY A 111 15.68 -2.47 7.58
N THR A 112 15.50 -2.79 8.87
CA THR A 112 14.18 -3.08 9.45
C THR A 112 13.17 -1.97 9.24
N ALA A 113 13.53 -0.70 9.50
CA ALA A 113 12.59 0.40 9.31
C ALA A 113 12.21 0.56 7.82
N ALA A 114 13.17 0.43 6.90
CA ALA A 114 12.88 0.49 5.47
C ALA A 114 11.94 -0.65 5.04
N HIS A 115 12.08 -1.87 5.58
CA HIS A 115 11.14 -2.95 5.34
C HIS A 115 9.72 -2.56 5.76
N GLU A 116 9.54 -2.08 6.99
CA GLU A 116 8.23 -1.70 7.52
C GLU A 116 7.62 -0.50 6.79
N PHE A 117 8.44 0.46 6.35
CA PHE A 117 7.98 1.53 5.46
C PHE A 117 7.60 1.00 4.07
N GLY A 118 8.24 -0.06 3.58
CA GLY A 118 7.84 -0.79 2.39
C GLY A 118 6.40 -1.30 2.52
N HIS A 119 6.06 -1.92 3.64
CA HIS A 119 4.67 -2.25 3.96
C HIS A 119 3.75 -1.03 4.02
N ALA A 120 4.17 0.02 4.72
CA ALA A 120 3.36 1.22 4.90
C ALA A 120 3.05 1.93 3.57
N ILE A 121 3.85 1.73 2.52
CA ILE A 121 3.58 2.23 1.16
C ILE A 121 2.95 1.21 0.22
N GLY A 122 2.62 0.02 0.73
CA GLY A 122 1.83 -0.97 0.00
C GLY A 122 2.60 -2.17 -0.53
N LEU A 123 3.91 -2.33 -0.24
CA LEU A 123 4.64 -3.54 -0.56
C LEU A 123 4.34 -4.65 0.44
N ALA A 124 4.74 -5.87 0.11
CA ALA A 124 4.81 -6.93 1.10
C ALA A 124 5.82 -8.01 0.75
N HIS A 125 5.86 -9.10 1.52
CA HIS A 125 6.98 -10.06 1.60
C HIS A 125 7.37 -10.94 0.39
N GLU A 126 8.53 -10.69 -0.20
CA GLU A 126 8.97 -11.31 -1.45
C GLU A 126 8.88 -12.86 -1.48
N HIS A 127 8.99 -13.56 -0.34
CA HIS A 127 8.88 -15.03 -0.28
C HIS A 127 7.50 -15.59 -0.67
N GLN A 128 6.45 -14.76 -0.65
CA GLN A 128 5.12 -15.16 -1.04
C GLN A 128 4.85 -14.92 -2.54
N ASN A 129 5.86 -14.49 -3.31
CA ASN A 129 5.78 -14.31 -4.76
C ASN A 129 5.43 -15.64 -5.48
N PRO A 130 4.38 -15.68 -6.33
CA PRO A 130 4.01 -16.88 -7.10
C PRO A 130 5.07 -17.32 -8.10
N ALA A 131 5.86 -16.37 -8.63
CA ALA A 131 6.79 -16.61 -9.72
C ALA A 131 8.20 -16.91 -9.16
N GLY A 132 8.57 -18.19 -9.13
CA GLY A 132 9.96 -18.61 -8.85
C GLY A 132 10.39 -18.56 -7.38
N GLY A 133 9.46 -18.54 -6.42
CA GLY A 133 9.75 -18.45 -4.99
C GLY A 133 10.19 -19.76 -4.30
N ILE A 134 10.37 -19.69 -2.98
CA ILE A 134 10.92 -20.74 -2.12
C ILE A 134 10.09 -22.04 -2.17
N GLU A 135 10.76 -23.19 -2.30
CA GLU A 135 10.15 -24.50 -2.09
C GLU A 135 10.27 -24.90 -0.62
N TRP A 136 9.16 -24.77 0.11
CA TRP A 136 9.12 -25.00 1.55
C TRP A 136 9.15 -26.48 1.93
N ASN A 137 9.90 -26.79 2.98
CA ASN A 137 9.69 -27.97 3.80
C ASN A 137 8.61 -27.65 4.86
N GLU A 138 7.35 -27.73 4.45
CA GLU A 138 6.20 -27.29 5.24
C GLU A 138 6.15 -27.91 6.65
N GLU A 139 6.50 -29.18 6.81
CA GLU A 139 6.51 -29.86 8.11
C GLU A 139 7.53 -29.22 9.06
N VAL A 140 8.74 -28.91 8.56
CA VAL A 140 9.78 -28.24 9.35
C VAL A 140 9.34 -26.82 9.72
N VAL A 141 8.78 -26.07 8.76
CA VAL A 141 8.31 -24.69 9.01
C VAL A 141 7.21 -24.67 10.06
N ILE A 142 6.19 -25.54 9.96
CA ILE A 142 5.10 -25.62 10.94
C ILE A 142 5.64 -26.04 12.31
N LYS A 143 6.53 -27.02 12.36
CA LYS A 143 7.13 -27.50 13.62
C LYS A 143 7.90 -26.38 14.32
N GLU A 144 8.78 -25.68 13.60
CA GLU A 144 9.60 -24.62 14.20
C GLU A 144 8.75 -23.42 14.64
N MET A 145 7.74 -23.03 13.86
CA MET A 145 6.86 -21.90 14.21
C MET A 145 5.89 -22.20 15.34
N SER A 146 5.59 -23.47 15.62
CA SER A 146 4.81 -23.87 16.80
C SER A 146 5.61 -23.74 18.12
N GLY A 147 6.94 -23.59 18.02
CA GLY A 147 7.82 -23.36 19.16
C GLY A 147 8.05 -21.87 19.47
N PRO A 148 8.80 -21.57 20.55
CA PRO A 148 9.20 -20.20 20.86
C PRO A 148 10.05 -19.58 19.74
N PRO A 149 9.93 -18.25 19.49
CA PRO A 149 9.14 -17.28 20.25
C PRO A 149 7.68 -17.15 19.77
N ASN A 150 7.31 -17.76 18.64
CA ASN A 150 6.07 -17.42 17.92
C ASN A 150 4.84 -18.17 18.41
N PHE A 151 4.98 -19.47 18.73
CA PHE A 151 3.88 -20.35 19.15
C PHE A 151 2.67 -20.33 18.18
N TRP A 152 2.93 -20.18 16.88
CA TRP A 152 1.86 -20.06 15.88
C TRP A 152 1.21 -21.43 15.62
N PRO A 153 -0.14 -21.50 15.56
CA PRO A 153 -0.83 -22.67 15.06
C PRO A 153 -0.51 -22.86 13.57
N ALA A 154 -0.58 -24.11 13.10
CA ALA A 154 -0.22 -24.47 11.72
C ALA A 154 -0.96 -23.64 10.66
N GLN A 155 -2.22 -23.26 10.90
CA GLN A 155 -2.98 -22.41 9.99
C GLN A 155 -2.38 -21.00 9.85
N GLN A 156 -1.94 -20.41 10.95
CA GLN A 156 -1.28 -19.11 10.96
C GLN A 156 0.10 -19.20 10.28
N THR A 157 0.87 -20.25 10.54
CA THR A 157 2.15 -20.49 9.83
C THR A 157 1.96 -20.63 8.32
N ARG A 158 0.95 -21.41 7.89
CA ARG A 158 0.61 -21.53 6.48
C ARG A 158 0.26 -20.18 5.88
N HIS A 159 -0.52 -19.39 6.59
CA HIS A 159 -0.94 -18.07 6.13
C HIS A 159 0.23 -17.08 6.00
N ASN A 160 1.11 -17.03 7.01
CA ASN A 160 2.15 -16.01 7.13
C ASN A 160 3.42 -16.35 6.34
N ILE A 161 3.75 -17.64 6.17
CA ILE A 161 5.02 -18.07 5.57
C ILE A 161 4.80 -18.87 4.29
N LEU A 162 3.95 -19.90 4.32
CA LEU A 162 3.91 -20.91 3.25
C LEU A 162 3.05 -20.50 2.06
N HIS A 163 2.00 -19.70 2.28
CA HIS A 163 1.05 -19.31 1.26
C HIS A 163 1.67 -18.36 0.25
N LYS A 164 1.79 -18.80 -1.01
CA LYS A 164 2.13 -17.96 -2.17
C LYS A 164 0.88 -17.35 -2.77
N TYR A 165 0.98 -16.22 -3.46
CA TYR A 165 -0.17 -15.63 -4.17
C TYR A 165 -0.55 -16.40 -5.42
N THR A 166 -1.70 -16.05 -5.96
CA THR A 166 -2.06 -16.36 -7.34
C THR A 166 -1.75 -15.13 -8.22
N VAL A 167 -1.50 -15.31 -9.52
CA VAL A 167 -1.01 -14.23 -10.40
C VAL A 167 -2.03 -13.09 -10.55
N ASP A 168 -3.33 -13.39 -10.49
CA ASP A 168 -4.46 -12.44 -10.53
C ASP A 168 -4.54 -11.54 -9.28
N GLN A 169 -3.88 -11.94 -8.20
CA GLN A 169 -3.86 -11.20 -6.96
C GLN A 169 -2.78 -10.11 -6.97
N ILE A 170 -1.82 -10.13 -7.89
CA ILE A 170 -0.54 -9.45 -7.66
C ILE A 170 -0.01 -8.78 -8.93
N ARG A 171 0.52 -7.57 -8.79
CA ARG A 171 1.41 -6.92 -9.78
C ARG A 171 2.87 -7.28 -9.50
N GLY A 172 3.32 -8.49 -9.80
CA GLY A 172 4.64 -8.97 -9.35
C GLY A 172 5.75 -8.85 -10.39
N THR A 173 6.98 -8.73 -9.91
CA THR A 173 8.20 -9.02 -10.69
C THR A 173 8.60 -10.49 -10.50
N GLN A 174 9.67 -10.93 -11.18
CA GLN A 174 10.34 -12.19 -10.81
C GLN A 174 10.85 -12.13 -9.37
N PHE A 175 10.93 -13.28 -8.70
CA PHE A 175 11.46 -13.39 -7.33
C PHE A 175 12.85 -12.73 -7.18
N ASP A 176 12.98 -11.83 -6.21
CA ASP A 176 14.24 -11.14 -5.89
C ASP A 176 14.87 -11.62 -4.57
N PRO A 177 15.95 -12.42 -4.60
CA PRO A 177 16.66 -12.85 -3.38
C PRO A 177 17.35 -11.71 -2.61
N HIS A 178 17.42 -10.51 -3.19
CA HIS A 178 18.04 -9.32 -2.61
C HIS A 178 17.04 -8.27 -2.15
N SER A 179 15.73 -8.50 -2.34
CA SER A 179 14.70 -7.55 -1.92
C SER A 179 14.78 -7.30 -0.42
N ILE A 180 14.67 -6.03 -0.02
CA ILE A 180 14.52 -5.69 1.39
C ILE A 180 13.24 -6.31 1.97
N MET A 181 12.23 -6.59 1.13
CA MET A 181 10.97 -7.21 1.52
C MET A 181 11.10 -8.74 1.71
N LEU A 182 12.27 -9.34 1.48
CA LEU A 182 12.48 -10.77 1.68
C LEU A 182 12.85 -11.08 3.14
N TYR A 183 12.05 -11.91 3.79
CA TYR A 183 12.39 -12.44 5.11
C TYR A 183 13.58 -13.39 5.06
N PHE A 184 14.35 -13.41 6.15
CA PHE A 184 15.33 -14.45 6.41
C PHE A 184 14.61 -15.78 6.74
N PHE A 185 15.02 -16.83 6.04
CA PHE A 185 14.59 -18.19 6.27
C PHE A 185 15.80 -19.11 6.21
N PRO A 186 16.04 -19.95 7.24
CA PRO A 186 17.17 -20.86 7.22
C PRO A 186 16.98 -21.93 6.15
N GLY A 187 18.08 -22.45 5.61
CA GLY A 187 18.04 -23.50 4.58
C GLY A 187 17.34 -24.78 5.02
N THR A 188 17.26 -25.04 6.33
CA THR A 188 16.52 -26.18 6.89
C THR A 188 15.01 -26.10 6.60
N TRP A 189 14.48 -24.90 6.33
CA TRP A 189 13.07 -24.68 6.01
C TRP A 189 12.76 -24.89 4.53
N THR A 190 13.77 -25.07 3.69
CA THR A 190 13.62 -25.20 2.24
C THR A 190 13.97 -26.61 1.79
N LYS A 191 13.33 -27.10 0.72
CA LYS A 191 13.64 -28.42 0.15
C LYS A 191 15.03 -28.47 -0.48
N SER A 192 15.55 -27.34 -0.93
CA SER A 192 16.88 -27.22 -1.53
C SER A 192 18.02 -27.20 -0.51
N GLY A 193 17.73 -26.97 0.77
CA GLY A 193 18.74 -26.74 1.80
C GLY A 193 19.37 -25.34 1.73
N ILE A 194 18.96 -24.50 0.79
CA ILE A 194 19.45 -23.12 0.62
C ILE A 194 18.44 -22.17 1.25
N GLY A 195 18.91 -21.38 2.24
CA GLY A 195 18.11 -20.36 2.91
C GLY A 195 18.16 -19.02 2.19
N THR A 196 17.38 -18.05 2.68
CA THR A 196 17.52 -16.65 2.29
C THR A 196 18.48 -15.92 3.24
N LYS A 197 18.78 -14.66 2.95
CA LYS A 197 19.61 -13.80 3.81
C LYS A 197 18.80 -12.57 4.25
N ALA A 198 19.14 -11.99 5.38
CA ALA A 198 18.64 -10.68 5.76
C ALA A 198 19.22 -9.64 4.79
N ASN A 199 18.34 -8.87 4.14
CA ASN A 199 18.73 -7.79 3.24
C ASN A 199 18.55 -6.45 3.97
N GLU A 200 19.60 -5.65 4.03
CA GLU A 200 19.62 -4.44 4.87
C GLU A 200 19.42 -3.13 4.07
N VAL A 201 19.33 -3.24 2.75
CA VAL A 201 19.20 -2.10 1.82
C VAL A 201 18.21 -2.44 0.71
N LEU A 202 17.64 -1.41 0.08
CA LEU A 202 16.77 -1.57 -1.09
C LEU A 202 17.55 -2.19 -2.26
N SER A 203 17.02 -3.26 -2.84
CA SER A 203 17.58 -3.89 -4.03
C SER A 203 17.39 -3.00 -5.28
N ALA A 204 18.07 -3.35 -6.38
CA ALA A 204 17.82 -2.68 -7.66
C ALA A 204 16.37 -2.88 -8.14
N LEU A 205 15.79 -4.05 -7.87
CA LEU A 205 14.42 -4.36 -8.27
C LEU A 205 13.40 -3.64 -7.38
N ASP A 206 13.63 -3.54 -6.07
CA ASP A 206 12.79 -2.76 -5.15
C ASP A 206 12.64 -1.31 -5.65
N LYS A 207 13.78 -0.69 -6.00
CA LYS A 207 13.86 0.69 -6.50
C LYS A 207 13.15 0.84 -7.85
N ALA A 208 13.39 -0.09 -8.78
CA ALA A 208 12.78 -0.05 -10.11
C ALA A 208 11.26 -0.27 -10.04
N TYR A 209 10.82 -1.21 -9.21
CA TYR A 209 9.42 -1.55 -9.06
C TYR A 209 8.63 -0.41 -8.41
N ILE A 210 9.12 0.18 -7.32
CA ILE A 210 8.42 1.28 -6.64
C ILE A 210 8.36 2.57 -7.48
N ALA A 211 9.35 2.78 -8.37
CA ALA A 211 9.38 3.88 -9.33
C ALA A 211 8.60 3.58 -10.62
N GLY A 212 8.14 2.35 -10.82
CA GLY A 212 7.48 1.90 -12.04
C GLY A 212 6.02 2.36 -12.14
N ALA A 213 5.46 2.28 -13.35
CA ALA A 213 4.06 2.64 -13.64
C ALA A 213 3.01 1.84 -12.83
N GLN A 214 3.42 0.74 -12.22
CA GLN A 214 2.55 -0.08 -11.38
C GLN A 214 2.47 0.39 -9.92
N ALA A 215 3.33 1.34 -9.53
CA ALA A 215 3.53 1.83 -8.16
C ALA A 215 3.49 3.37 -8.10
N TYR A 216 4.61 4.03 -7.79
CA TYR A 216 4.69 5.48 -7.57
C TYR A 216 5.66 6.18 -8.55
N PRO A 217 5.36 6.20 -9.86
CA PRO A 217 6.25 6.82 -10.83
C PRO A 217 6.31 8.35 -10.65
N LYS A 218 7.52 8.90 -10.56
CA LYS A 218 7.76 10.36 -10.47
C LYS A 218 7.35 11.13 -11.73
N SER A 219 7.26 10.44 -12.86
CA SER A 219 6.84 11.01 -14.13
C SER A 219 5.32 11.06 -14.32
N ALA A 220 4.53 10.39 -13.47
CA ALA A 220 3.08 10.40 -13.62
C ALA A 220 2.46 11.67 -13.01
N PRO A 221 1.28 12.10 -13.51
CA PRO A 221 0.54 13.22 -12.95
C PRO A 221 0.27 13.03 -11.45
N THR A 222 0.24 14.15 -10.73
CA THR A 222 -0.15 14.23 -9.32
C THR A 222 -1.40 15.08 -9.18
N VAL A 223 -1.92 15.26 -7.97
CA VAL A 223 -3.08 16.15 -7.78
C VAL A 223 -2.82 17.61 -8.15
N ALA A 224 -1.54 18.01 -8.25
CA ALA A 224 -1.18 19.33 -8.74
C ALA A 224 -1.66 19.51 -10.20
N ASP A 225 -1.56 18.42 -10.98
CA ASP A 225 -1.94 18.31 -12.39
C ASP A 225 -3.42 17.94 -12.58
N ALA A 226 -4.16 17.72 -11.49
CA ALA A 226 -5.54 17.27 -11.56
C ALA A 226 -6.44 18.26 -12.31
N ILE A 227 -7.26 17.71 -13.21
CA ILE A 227 -8.21 18.46 -14.03
C ILE A 227 -9.33 18.98 -13.13
N ALA A 228 -9.61 20.30 -13.21
CA ALA A 228 -10.67 20.90 -12.45
C ALA A 228 -12.05 20.50 -13.01
N LEU A 229 -12.91 19.94 -12.16
CA LEU A 229 -14.31 19.71 -12.46
C LEU A 229 -15.17 20.80 -11.81
N GLN A 230 -16.08 21.37 -12.59
CA GLN A 230 -17.09 22.28 -12.09
C GLN A 230 -18.31 21.49 -11.61
N VAL A 231 -18.68 21.67 -10.34
CA VAL A 231 -19.92 21.11 -9.79
C VAL A 231 -21.12 21.66 -10.56
N ASN A 232 -22.00 20.75 -11.01
CA ASN A 232 -23.17 21.06 -11.84
C ASN A 232 -22.84 21.65 -13.22
N ALA A 233 -21.66 21.38 -13.78
CA ALA A 233 -21.35 21.72 -15.17
C ALA A 233 -22.46 21.23 -16.13
N LYS A 234 -22.78 22.00 -17.17
CA LYS A 234 -23.80 21.60 -18.16
C LYS A 234 -23.36 20.32 -18.89
N THR A 235 -22.13 20.32 -19.39
CA THR A 235 -21.49 19.21 -20.11
C THR A 235 -20.69 18.31 -19.17
N ARG A 236 -20.45 17.06 -19.59
CA ARG A 236 -19.51 16.14 -18.92
C ARG A 236 -18.11 16.38 -19.44
N THR A 237 -17.09 16.22 -18.60
CA THR A 237 -15.69 16.28 -19.02
C THR A 237 -15.34 14.98 -19.75
N GLN A 238 -14.91 15.07 -21.01
CA GLN A 238 -14.45 13.92 -21.80
C GLN A 238 -13.00 13.59 -21.45
N ALA A 239 -12.67 12.30 -21.39
CA ALA A 239 -11.34 11.81 -21.06
C ALA A 239 -11.09 10.42 -21.64
N SER A 240 -9.87 9.92 -21.48
CA SER A 240 -9.49 8.58 -21.90
C SER A 240 -8.37 8.06 -21.03
N ILE A 241 -8.47 6.81 -20.60
CA ILE A 241 -7.32 6.07 -20.10
C ILE A 241 -6.47 5.72 -21.31
N GLY A 242 -5.39 6.48 -21.53
CA GLY A 242 -4.52 6.38 -22.70
C GLY A 242 -3.48 5.26 -22.59
N LYS A 243 -3.13 4.86 -21.36
CA LYS A 243 -2.19 3.76 -21.10
C LYS A 243 -2.69 2.84 -19.99
N ALA A 244 -2.39 1.54 -20.13
CA ALA A 244 -2.71 0.59 -19.08
C ALA A 244 -2.02 0.97 -17.76
N GLY A 245 -2.82 1.01 -16.68
CA GLY A 245 -2.35 1.39 -15.35
C GLY A 245 -2.28 2.90 -15.09
N GLU A 246 -2.61 3.74 -16.08
CA GLU A 246 -2.80 5.17 -15.90
C GLU A 246 -3.97 5.46 -14.93
N GLU A 247 -3.83 6.58 -14.23
CA GLU A 247 -4.85 7.12 -13.34
C GLU A 247 -5.07 8.58 -13.72
N ASP A 248 -6.30 8.92 -14.09
CA ASP A 248 -6.71 10.29 -14.34
C ASP A 248 -7.12 10.94 -13.02
N LEU A 249 -6.56 12.12 -12.74
CA LEU A 249 -6.81 12.85 -11.51
C LEU A 249 -7.69 14.07 -11.79
N TYR A 250 -8.70 14.23 -10.95
CA TYR A 250 -9.63 15.34 -10.98
C TYR A 250 -9.70 16.03 -9.63
N LYS A 251 -10.02 17.32 -9.63
CA LYS A 251 -10.28 18.09 -8.42
C LYS A 251 -11.54 18.93 -8.57
N PHE A 252 -12.32 19.08 -7.50
CA PHE A 252 -13.47 19.98 -7.48
C PHE A 252 -13.66 20.60 -6.11
N LYS A 253 -14.27 21.79 -6.08
CA LYS A 253 -14.56 22.51 -4.85
C LYS A 253 -16.05 22.40 -4.52
N VAL A 254 -16.36 21.93 -3.32
CA VAL A 254 -17.70 22.03 -2.74
C VAL A 254 -17.76 23.33 -1.95
N THR A 255 -18.64 24.25 -2.34
CA THR A 255 -18.84 25.53 -1.64
C THR A 255 -19.99 25.48 -0.64
N ALA A 256 -21.01 24.68 -0.94
CA ALA A 256 -22.15 24.44 -0.06
C ALA A 256 -22.33 22.94 0.10
N GLY A 257 -22.27 22.45 1.34
CA GLY A 257 -22.41 21.03 1.63
C GLY A 257 -23.76 20.43 1.22
N GLY A 258 -23.83 19.10 1.24
CA GLY A 258 -25.00 18.31 0.90
C GLY A 258 -24.66 17.11 0.02
N ARG A 259 -25.70 16.47 -0.52
CA ARG A 259 -25.56 15.24 -1.29
C ARG A 259 -24.99 15.53 -2.68
N HIS A 260 -23.89 14.89 -3.01
CA HIS A 260 -23.24 14.99 -4.31
C HIS A 260 -23.18 13.62 -4.99
N VAL A 261 -23.17 13.64 -6.32
CA VAL A 261 -22.96 12.46 -7.17
C VAL A 261 -21.75 12.72 -8.06
N LEU A 262 -20.81 11.79 -8.04
CA LEU A 262 -19.69 11.73 -8.96
C LEU A 262 -19.86 10.45 -9.80
N ASP A 263 -20.05 10.61 -11.11
CA ASP A 263 -20.31 9.48 -11.99
C ASP A 263 -19.45 9.50 -13.26
N THR A 264 -19.13 8.31 -13.78
CA THR A 264 -18.54 8.10 -15.10
C THR A 264 -19.58 7.58 -16.09
N ARG A 265 -19.30 7.76 -17.38
CA ARG A 265 -20.07 7.16 -18.49
C ARG A 265 -19.15 6.92 -19.67
N GLY A 266 -19.46 5.91 -20.46
CA GLY A 266 -18.75 5.59 -21.68
C GLY A 266 -18.67 4.07 -21.87
N PRO A 267 -18.02 3.62 -22.96
CA PRO A 267 -17.85 2.21 -23.25
C PRO A 267 -16.77 1.52 -22.39
N THR A 268 -16.02 2.29 -21.59
CA THR A 268 -14.87 1.79 -20.82
C THR A 268 -15.27 1.52 -19.39
N ASP A 269 -14.93 0.33 -18.91
CA ASP A 269 -15.08 -0.08 -17.51
C ASP A 269 -14.06 0.65 -16.62
N VAL A 270 -14.52 1.70 -15.96
CA VAL A 270 -13.71 2.57 -15.10
C VAL A 270 -14.30 2.65 -13.70
N MET A 271 -13.41 2.65 -12.72
CA MET A 271 -13.76 2.84 -11.32
C MET A 271 -13.30 4.21 -10.81
N ILE A 272 -13.96 4.72 -9.77
CA ILE A 272 -13.67 6.01 -9.15
C ILE A 272 -13.32 5.81 -7.68
N LYS A 273 -12.28 6.50 -7.21
CA LYS A 273 -12.02 6.71 -5.78
C LYS A 273 -12.10 8.19 -5.45
N LEU A 274 -12.88 8.54 -4.43
CA LEU A 274 -13.05 9.91 -3.99
C LEU A 274 -12.28 10.18 -2.70
N PHE A 275 -11.63 11.34 -2.66
CA PHE A 275 -10.82 11.79 -1.54
C PHE A 275 -11.21 13.19 -1.09
N GLY A 276 -11.03 13.47 0.21
CA GLY A 276 -11.19 14.79 0.79
C GLY A 276 -11.94 14.82 2.13
N PRO A 277 -12.46 16.00 2.53
CA PRO A 277 -12.06 17.30 1.99
C PRO A 277 -10.58 17.61 2.30
N ASP A 278 -9.93 18.38 1.43
CA ASP A 278 -8.59 18.97 1.56
C ASP A 278 -7.47 17.95 1.87
N SER A 279 -7.73 16.68 1.58
CA SER A 279 -6.82 15.57 1.81
C SER A 279 -6.81 14.63 0.61
N GLN A 280 -5.60 14.28 0.17
CA GLN A 280 -5.35 13.36 -0.95
C GLN A 280 -5.22 11.90 -0.46
N THR A 281 -5.11 11.72 0.85
CA THR A 281 -4.98 10.42 1.51
C THR A 281 -6.30 10.00 2.14
N ASN A 282 -7.17 10.94 2.51
CA ASN A 282 -8.47 10.61 3.07
C ASN A 282 -9.43 10.13 1.98
N VAL A 283 -9.82 8.87 2.03
CA VAL A 283 -10.72 8.22 1.08
C VAL A 283 -12.09 8.33 1.70
N ILE A 284 -13.03 8.84 0.93
CA ILE A 284 -14.43 8.97 1.32
C ILE A 284 -15.16 7.70 0.91
N ASP A 285 -14.99 7.32 -0.37
CA ASP A 285 -15.67 6.17 -0.94
C ASP A 285 -14.99 5.76 -2.26
N GLU A 286 -15.26 4.53 -2.72
CA GLU A 286 -14.86 4.01 -4.02
C GLU A 286 -16.00 3.23 -4.66
N ASP A 287 -16.11 3.30 -5.99
CA ASP A 287 -17.17 2.59 -6.73
C ASP A 287 -16.67 2.20 -8.13
N ASP A 288 -17.10 1.05 -8.64
CA ASP A 288 -16.76 0.53 -9.96
C ASP A 288 -17.97 0.35 -10.90
N ASP A 289 -19.12 -0.15 -10.43
CA ASP A 289 -20.22 -0.55 -11.30
C ASP A 289 -21.64 -0.06 -10.91
N SER A 290 -21.78 0.82 -9.90
CA SER A 290 -23.10 1.29 -9.45
C SER A 290 -23.79 2.29 -10.40
N GLY A 291 -23.18 2.61 -11.54
CA GLY A 291 -23.67 3.56 -12.54
C GLY A 291 -24.41 2.92 -13.70
N ILE A 292 -24.25 3.50 -14.90
CA ILE A 292 -24.86 2.95 -16.12
C ILE A 292 -23.86 1.99 -16.75
N ASP A 293 -24.33 0.79 -17.08
CA ASP A 293 -23.51 -0.32 -17.58
C ASP A 293 -22.37 -0.65 -16.60
N THR A 294 -21.12 -0.61 -17.04
CA THR A 294 -19.93 -0.90 -16.21
C THR A 294 -19.26 0.38 -15.70
N ASN A 295 -20.01 1.46 -15.48
CA ASN A 295 -19.43 2.73 -15.04
C ASN A 295 -19.73 2.97 -13.57
N ALA A 296 -18.78 3.58 -12.88
CA ALA A 296 -18.93 3.99 -11.50
C ALA A 296 -19.93 5.15 -11.28
N ARG A 297 -20.62 5.11 -10.14
CA ARG A 297 -21.48 6.15 -9.59
C ARG A 297 -21.37 6.19 -8.06
N LEU A 298 -20.64 7.18 -7.57
CA LEU A 298 -20.43 7.43 -6.15
C LEU A 298 -21.39 8.52 -5.66
N VAL A 299 -22.07 8.26 -4.53
CA VAL A 299 -22.98 9.23 -3.88
C VAL A 299 -22.55 9.47 -2.45
N ALA A 300 -22.22 10.71 -2.11
CA ALA A 300 -21.76 11.06 -0.77
C ALA A 300 -22.32 12.40 -0.31
N ASP A 301 -22.56 12.53 1.00
CA ASP A 301 -22.83 13.81 1.64
C ASP A 301 -21.50 14.51 1.92
N LEU A 302 -21.24 15.58 1.17
CA LEU A 302 -19.97 16.31 1.21
C LEU A 302 -20.14 17.62 1.96
N ILE A 303 -19.13 17.99 2.76
CA ILE A 303 -19.03 19.31 3.40
C ILE A 303 -18.22 20.28 2.53
N PRO A 304 -18.22 21.60 2.77
CA PRO A 304 -17.37 22.52 2.04
C PRO A 304 -15.89 22.16 2.12
N GLY A 305 -15.17 22.26 1.00
CA GLY A 305 -13.76 21.87 0.88
C GLY A 305 -13.36 21.50 -0.55
N VAL A 306 -12.09 21.15 -0.76
CA VAL A 306 -11.58 20.63 -2.03
C VAL A 306 -11.57 19.11 -1.99
N TYR A 307 -12.05 18.48 -3.06
CA TYR A 307 -12.10 17.03 -3.19
C TYR A 307 -11.29 16.61 -4.41
N TYR A 308 -10.73 15.42 -4.34
CA TYR A 308 -9.96 14.81 -5.41
C TYR A 308 -10.63 13.52 -5.84
N ALA A 309 -10.69 13.27 -7.13
CA ALA A 309 -11.19 12.02 -7.68
C ALA A 309 -10.10 11.37 -8.53
N GLN A 310 -9.86 10.09 -8.27
CA GLN A 310 -8.97 9.26 -9.07
C GLN A 310 -9.85 8.34 -9.91
N VAL A 311 -9.68 8.39 -11.23
CA VAL A 311 -10.37 7.50 -12.16
C VAL A 311 -9.34 6.62 -12.85
N ARG A 312 -9.65 5.34 -12.96
CA ARG A 312 -8.79 4.36 -13.62
C ARG A 312 -9.62 3.30 -14.31
N HIS A 313 -9.03 2.63 -15.27
CA HIS A 313 -9.63 1.40 -15.79
C HIS A 313 -9.72 0.34 -14.69
N TYR A 314 -10.80 -0.46 -14.68
CA TYR A 314 -11.00 -1.59 -13.77
C TYR A 314 -9.83 -2.58 -13.87
N ASN A 315 -9.59 -3.13 -15.07
CA ASN A 315 -8.39 -3.87 -15.42
C ASN A 315 -7.18 -2.93 -15.62
N ARG A 316 -6.37 -2.79 -14.56
CA ARG A 316 -5.17 -1.95 -14.62
C ARG A 316 -3.98 -2.54 -15.40
N ALA A 317 -4.03 -3.81 -15.81
CA ALA A 317 -2.90 -4.47 -16.48
C ALA A 317 -2.87 -4.19 -17.99
N SER A 318 -4.05 -4.05 -18.60
CA SER A 318 -4.18 -3.88 -20.05
C SER A 318 -5.27 -2.90 -20.48
N GLY A 319 -6.14 -2.48 -19.57
CA GLY A 319 -7.32 -1.67 -19.90
C GLY A 319 -6.97 -0.25 -20.33
N ILE A 320 -7.57 0.19 -21.42
CA ILE A 320 -7.51 1.54 -21.98
C ILE A 320 -8.88 1.88 -22.58
N GLY A 321 -9.19 3.16 -22.76
CA GLY A 321 -10.40 3.55 -23.45
C GLY A 321 -10.98 4.91 -23.03
N ASN A 322 -11.97 5.35 -23.80
CA ASN A 322 -12.63 6.64 -23.61
C ASN A 322 -13.72 6.54 -22.54
N TYR A 323 -13.85 7.60 -21.75
CA TYR A 323 -14.94 7.78 -20.81
C TYR A 323 -15.22 9.28 -20.62
N SER A 324 -16.20 9.59 -19.80
CA SER A 324 -16.39 10.96 -19.32
C SER A 324 -16.74 10.94 -17.84
N VAL A 325 -16.52 12.06 -17.16
CA VAL A 325 -16.78 12.22 -15.72
C VAL A 325 -17.58 13.48 -15.45
N LYS A 326 -18.43 13.45 -14.42
CA LYS A 326 -19.19 14.62 -13.97
C LYS A 326 -19.45 14.54 -12.47
N VAL A 327 -19.39 15.71 -11.83
CA VAL A 327 -19.83 15.90 -10.44
C VAL A 327 -21.06 16.81 -10.38
N ARG A 328 -22.05 16.41 -9.60
CA ARG A 328 -23.32 17.10 -9.41
C ARG A 328 -23.63 17.23 -7.92
N LYS A 329 -24.23 18.35 -7.55
CA LYS A 329 -24.94 18.49 -6.28
C LYS A 329 -26.42 18.21 -6.53
N LEU A 330 -27.01 17.36 -5.69
CA LEU A 330 -28.44 17.05 -5.69
C LEU A 330 -29.23 18.09 -4.90
#